data_AF-A0AAV1J9G8-F1
#
_entry.id   AF-A0AAV1J9G8-F1
#
_cell.length_a   1.000
_cell.length_b   1.000
_cell.length_c   1.000
_cell.angle_alpha   90.00
_cell.angle_beta   90.00
_cell.angle_gamma   90.00
#
_symmetry.space_group_name_H-M   'P 1'
#
loop_
_entity.id
_entity.type
_entity.pdbx_description
1 polymer ?
#
loop_
_entity_poly.entity_id
_entity_poly.type
_entity_poly.pdbx_seq_one_letter_code
_entity_poly.pdbx_strand_id
1 'polypeptide(L)'
;MDLFIINRYTGESENNSNIQETHRLQKLQQKIEERRKATTNKIRHDKSLKLIASSEENEGKQKGLATVETKTNLVNHNEILQEENDTNITHPIVEKTKDKSDFKVLGNSDFEKKQVVERVLPYWLSHAHSISKNLQKLTCHVVDQPWLHSTLKETLANEGVTHLFPVQEQVIPFILKEQGLPAPLWPHDICVSAPTGSGKTLSFVLPIIQTLMLELGHHIRALAVLPVQELATQVATVFKKYCTNTGLRVALLSGSVPRQKEQQQLLKYTDSLGWVSEADIIVCTAGRLVEHLQNTEGFSLKYLKFLVIDEADRIMDNIQNDWLYHLYKHIQLEGHAGNKISQLNWKFIDKLQCPPQKLLFSATLTPDPELLERWGLFQPKLFSVAPISDNVDKNKVKKFSTPDELKEQFVTCSIEEKPLILFHFLMEQKFDKVLCFTNSGQSAHRLTVLLNNWAQDKIKVAELSASLDRTSRENVLKNFKLSEINVIVSTDALARGIDIPNCKYVISYDPPKNIKTYVHRVGRTGRAGNIGHAITILVQNQVQMFKEILQSGGKEDISQVEFTADTLQPLIDGYQRAMEVTKQSIHTEINNKVKKSIEVKRGVKPSSQKRKHNG
;
A
#
# COMPACT_ATOMS: atom_id res chain seq x y z
N MET A 1 0.02 -5.70 -35.17
CA MET A 1 0.87 -4.54 -34.86
C MET A 1 1.21 -4.49 -33.36
N ASP A 2 1.97 -5.48 -32.85
CA ASP A 2 1.63 -6.05 -31.51
C ASP A 2 2.68 -5.81 -30.41
N LEU A 3 3.18 -4.58 -30.26
CA LEU A 3 4.16 -4.27 -29.21
C LEU A 3 3.52 -4.07 -27.81
N PHE A 4 2.27 -3.60 -27.79
CA PHE A 4 1.54 -3.20 -26.57
C PHE A 4 0.32 -4.07 -26.24
N ILE A 5 -0.09 -4.97 -27.15
CA ILE A 5 -1.14 -5.94 -26.87
C ILE A 5 -0.55 -6.99 -25.92
N ILE A 6 -1.09 -7.05 -24.69
CA ILE A 6 -0.76 -8.12 -23.75
C ILE A 6 -1.54 -9.37 -24.16
N ASN A 7 -1.05 -10.07 -25.18
CA ASN A 7 -1.53 -11.41 -25.52
C ASN A 7 -1.23 -12.34 -24.34
N ARG A 8 -2.21 -12.50 -23.44
CA ARG A 8 -2.16 -13.52 -22.39
C ARG A 8 -2.25 -14.94 -22.96
N TYR A 9 -2.68 -15.08 -24.22
CA TYR A 9 -2.83 -16.35 -24.93
C TYR A 9 -2.55 -16.19 -26.44
N THR A 10 -1.27 -16.12 -26.85
CA THR A 10 -0.82 -16.56 -28.19
C THR A 10 0.61 -17.08 -28.08
N GLY A 11 0.77 -18.38 -27.85
CA GLY A 11 2.06 -19.04 -27.91
C GLY A 11 2.39 -19.47 -29.33
N GLU A 12 3.09 -18.64 -30.10
CA GLU A 12 3.71 -19.10 -31.36
C GLU A 12 4.91 -20.00 -31.03
N SER A 13 4.62 -21.22 -30.58
CA SER A 13 5.60 -22.24 -30.17
C SER A 13 5.07 -23.68 -30.23
N GLU A 14 3.84 -23.90 -30.72
CA GLU A 14 3.06 -25.11 -30.39
C GLU A 14 3.41 -26.40 -31.15
N ASN A 15 4.18 -26.36 -32.24
CA ASN A 15 4.43 -27.57 -33.03
C ASN A 15 5.48 -28.53 -32.44
N ASN A 16 6.34 -28.08 -31.52
CA ASN A 16 7.34 -28.94 -30.86
C ASN A 16 7.09 -29.17 -29.36
N SER A 17 6.40 -28.26 -28.66
CA SER A 17 6.04 -28.46 -27.24
C SER A 17 4.95 -29.52 -27.08
N ASN A 18 3.92 -29.52 -27.94
CA ASN A 18 2.79 -30.45 -27.85
C ASN A 18 3.21 -31.92 -27.90
N ILE A 19 4.23 -32.28 -28.70
CA ILE A 19 4.73 -33.68 -28.77
C ILE A 19 5.44 -34.08 -27.47
N GLN A 20 6.16 -33.16 -26.82
CA GLN A 20 6.79 -33.43 -25.52
C GLN A 20 5.79 -33.43 -24.36
N GLU A 21 4.80 -32.53 -24.35
CA GLU A 21 3.77 -32.49 -23.32
C GLU A 21 2.81 -33.68 -23.40
N THR A 22 2.36 -34.09 -24.59
CA THR A 22 1.55 -35.31 -24.77
C THR A 22 2.29 -36.55 -24.26
N HIS A 23 3.58 -36.72 -24.60
CA HIS A 23 4.40 -37.81 -24.05
C HIS A 23 4.57 -37.73 -22.52
N ARG A 24 4.67 -36.52 -21.96
CA ARG A 24 4.82 -36.31 -20.51
C ARG A 24 3.52 -36.59 -19.77
N LEU A 25 2.37 -36.22 -20.35
CA LEU A 25 1.02 -36.52 -19.85
C LEU A 25 0.72 -38.02 -19.91
N GLN A 26 1.05 -38.72 -21.01
CA GLN A 26 0.92 -40.18 -21.09
C GLN A 26 1.75 -40.90 -20.00
N LYS A 27 3.01 -40.49 -19.80
CA LYS A 27 3.85 -41.02 -18.71
C LYS A 27 3.30 -40.70 -17.32
N LEU A 28 2.61 -39.57 -17.15
CA LEU A 28 1.95 -39.22 -15.88
C LEU A 28 0.71 -40.09 -15.65
N GLN A 29 -0.11 -40.31 -16.67
CA GLN A 29 -1.29 -41.17 -16.62
C GLN A 29 -0.91 -42.62 -16.31
N GLN A 30 0.10 -43.18 -16.97
CA GLN A 30 0.63 -44.51 -16.63
C GLN A 30 1.04 -44.61 -15.16
N LYS A 31 1.79 -43.64 -14.62
CA LYS A 31 2.18 -43.62 -13.20
C LYS A 31 0.99 -43.48 -12.24
N ILE A 32 -0.06 -42.77 -12.62
CA ILE A 32 -1.29 -42.67 -11.83
C ILE A 32 -2.04 -44.01 -11.85
N GLU A 33 -2.07 -44.69 -12.99
CA GLU A 33 -2.72 -45.98 -13.14
C GLU A 33 -1.98 -47.11 -12.42
N GLU A 34 -0.63 -47.11 -12.47
CA GLU A 34 0.23 -47.98 -11.65
C GLU A 34 0.00 -47.76 -10.15
N ARG A 35 -0.06 -46.50 -9.69
CA ARG A 35 -0.37 -46.17 -8.28
C ARG A 35 -1.77 -46.63 -7.89
N ARG A 36 -2.77 -46.48 -8.78
CA ARG A 36 -4.12 -47.02 -8.55
C ARG A 36 -4.08 -48.54 -8.44
N LYS A 37 -3.47 -49.26 -9.39
CA LYS A 37 -3.32 -50.73 -9.36
C LYS A 37 -2.61 -51.22 -8.10
N ALA A 38 -1.53 -50.55 -7.68
CA ALA A 38 -0.83 -50.84 -6.42
C ALA A 38 -1.73 -50.62 -5.19
N THR A 39 -2.54 -49.56 -5.17
CA THR A 39 -3.50 -49.30 -4.09
C THR A 39 -4.62 -50.34 -4.06
N THR A 40 -5.17 -50.73 -5.22
CA THR A 40 -6.19 -51.79 -5.31
C THR A 40 -5.65 -53.15 -4.86
N ASN A 41 -4.41 -53.48 -5.22
CA ASN A 41 -3.74 -54.70 -4.78
C ASN A 41 -3.46 -54.68 -3.28
N LYS A 42 -3.08 -53.53 -2.70
CA LYS A 42 -2.89 -53.38 -1.25
C LYS A 42 -4.21 -53.56 -0.48
N ILE A 43 -5.30 -52.96 -0.96
CA ILE A 43 -6.65 -53.13 -0.39
C ILE A 43 -7.16 -54.58 -0.51
N ARG A 44 -6.84 -55.27 -1.61
CA ARG A 44 -7.14 -56.71 -1.75
C ARG A 44 -6.32 -57.53 -0.74
N HIS A 45 -5.03 -57.26 -0.59
CA HIS A 45 -4.16 -57.96 0.35
C HIS A 45 -4.58 -57.77 1.81
N ASP A 46 -4.98 -56.55 2.21
CA ASP A 46 -5.53 -56.27 3.55
C ASP A 46 -6.88 -56.98 3.80
N LYS A 47 -7.74 -57.10 2.78
CA LYS A 47 -8.99 -57.88 2.90
C LYS A 47 -8.72 -59.38 3.03
N SER A 48 -7.75 -59.93 2.29
CA SER A 48 -7.33 -61.33 2.42
C SER A 48 -6.77 -61.62 3.82
N LEU A 49 -5.91 -60.75 4.35
CA LEU A 49 -5.32 -60.92 5.69
C LEU A 49 -6.38 -60.83 6.80
N LYS A 50 -7.36 -59.92 6.69
CA LYS A 50 -8.45 -59.81 7.67
C LYS A 50 -9.42 -60.99 7.65
N LEU A 51 -9.62 -61.63 6.50
CA LEU A 51 -10.45 -62.85 6.38
C LEU A 51 -9.78 -64.08 7.02
N ILE A 52 -8.45 -64.18 6.93
CA ILE A 52 -7.68 -65.26 7.56
C ILE A 52 -7.61 -65.07 9.08
N ALA A 53 -7.38 -63.84 9.55
CA ALA A 53 -7.36 -63.52 10.99
C ALA A 53 -8.73 -63.78 11.69
N SER A 54 -9.85 -63.58 10.99
CA SER A 54 -11.19 -63.84 11.54
C SER A 54 -11.56 -65.32 11.70
N SER A 55 -10.71 -66.25 11.24
CA SER A 55 -10.94 -67.70 11.33
C SER A 55 -10.13 -68.42 12.42
N GLU A 56 -9.19 -67.76 13.11
CA GLU A 56 -8.28 -68.42 14.07
C GLU A 56 -8.47 -67.99 15.55
N GLU A 57 -9.17 -66.89 15.85
CA GLU A 57 -9.38 -66.40 17.23
C GLU A 57 -10.71 -66.85 17.87
N ASN A 58 -11.08 -68.14 17.73
CA ASN A 58 -12.28 -68.68 18.37
C ASN A 58 -12.01 -69.94 19.23
N GLU A 59 -10.84 -70.01 19.86
CA GLU A 59 -10.52 -70.97 20.94
C GLU A 59 -9.71 -70.30 22.07
N GLY A 60 -10.00 -70.67 23.33
CA GLY A 60 -9.05 -70.51 24.44
C GLY A 60 -9.14 -69.26 25.34
N LYS A 61 -10.14 -69.20 26.24
CA LYS A 61 -9.98 -68.47 27.51
C LYS A 61 -9.10 -69.28 28.48
N GLN A 62 -8.09 -68.68 29.13
CA GLN A 62 -7.92 -68.69 30.61
C GLN A 62 -6.64 -68.01 31.14
N LYS A 63 -6.78 -67.30 32.29
CA LYS A 63 -5.75 -66.82 33.26
C LYS A 63 -4.80 -65.71 32.77
N GLY A 64 -4.51 -64.64 33.53
CA GLY A 64 -5.06 -64.19 34.82
C GLY A 64 -4.36 -62.92 35.38
N LEU A 65 -4.98 -62.26 36.38
CA LEU A 65 -4.52 -61.10 37.20
C LEU A 65 -4.15 -59.79 36.43
N ALA A 66 -4.96 -58.73 36.50
CA ALA A 66 -5.11 -57.72 37.60
C ALA A 66 -4.02 -56.62 37.55
N THR A 67 -4.34 -55.33 37.42
CA THR A 67 -5.14 -54.57 38.40
C THR A 67 -5.76 -53.26 37.84
N VAL A 68 -6.94 -52.90 38.39
CA VAL A 68 -7.45 -51.55 38.69
C VAL A 68 -7.93 -50.58 37.55
N GLU A 69 -9.15 -50.06 37.78
CA GLU A 69 -9.82 -48.85 37.27
C GLU A 69 -10.17 -48.69 35.77
N THR A 70 -11.43 -49.00 35.46
CA THR A 70 -12.28 -48.26 34.52
C THR A 70 -13.73 -48.25 35.03
N LYS A 71 -14.47 -47.15 34.78
CA LYS A 71 -15.75 -47.14 34.02
C LYS A 71 -16.52 -45.82 34.15
N THR A 72 -16.76 -45.20 32.99
CA THR A 72 -18.00 -44.48 32.70
C THR A 72 -18.51 -44.97 31.36
N ASN A 73 -19.70 -45.58 31.31
CA ASN A 73 -20.46 -45.71 30.08
C ASN A 73 -21.93 -46.11 30.35
N LEU A 74 -22.83 -45.33 29.73
CA LEU A 74 -24.07 -45.76 29.05
C LEU A 74 -25.12 -46.58 29.81
N VAL A 75 -26.33 -46.03 29.87
CA VAL A 75 -27.60 -46.77 30.02
C VAL A 75 -28.64 -46.18 29.04
N ASN A 76 -29.33 -47.05 28.30
CA ASN A 76 -30.54 -46.73 27.52
C ASN A 76 -31.77 -46.73 28.43
N HIS A 77 -32.87 -46.05 28.06
CA HIS A 77 -34.15 -46.71 27.72
C HIS A 77 -35.24 -45.72 27.25
N ASN A 78 -36.28 -46.27 26.64
CA ASN A 78 -37.43 -45.58 26.03
C ASN A 78 -38.50 -45.16 27.06
N GLU A 79 -39.53 -44.43 26.57
CA GLU A 79 -40.93 -44.27 27.02
C GLU A 79 -41.34 -42.76 27.01
N ILE A 80 -42.54 -42.33 26.57
CA ILE A 80 -43.68 -43.03 25.94
C ILE A 80 -44.45 -42.06 25.00
N LEU A 81 -45.30 -42.57 24.10
CA LEU A 81 -46.40 -41.81 23.45
C LEU A 81 -47.69 -42.63 23.54
N GLN A 82 -48.83 -41.96 23.81
CA GLN A 82 -50.18 -42.48 23.60
C GLN A 82 -50.78 -41.76 22.38
N GLU A 83 -51.28 -42.49 21.38
CA GLU A 83 -52.71 -42.76 21.08
C GLU A 83 -53.45 -41.47 20.60
N GLU A 84 -54.16 -41.44 19.47
CA GLU A 84 -55.15 -42.41 18.98
C GLU A 84 -55.17 -42.59 17.44
N ASN A 85 -55.96 -43.57 16.98
CA ASN A 85 -56.14 -43.94 15.57
C ASN A 85 -57.41 -43.29 14.96
N ASP A 86 -57.52 -43.15 13.63
CA ASP A 86 -58.02 -44.23 12.74
C ASP A 86 -58.77 -43.75 11.47
N THR A 87 -58.64 -44.54 10.40
CA THR A 87 -59.53 -44.64 9.21
C THR A 87 -59.80 -43.43 8.27
N ASN A 88 -60.26 -43.61 7.02
CA ASN A 88 -59.83 -44.47 5.90
C ASN A 88 -60.60 -44.10 4.60
N ILE A 89 -60.03 -44.34 3.40
CA ILE A 89 -60.74 -44.61 2.10
C ILE A 89 -61.58 -43.44 1.48
N THR A 90 -61.34 -42.91 0.26
CA THR A 90 -61.57 -43.55 -1.06
C THR A 90 -60.94 -42.79 -2.26
N HIS A 91 -60.55 -43.56 -3.28
CA HIS A 91 -59.92 -43.28 -4.61
C HIS A 91 -60.73 -42.43 -5.66
N PRO A 92 -60.34 -42.31 -6.98
CA PRO A 92 -59.08 -42.62 -7.73
C PRO A 92 -58.61 -41.57 -8.82
N ILE A 93 -57.60 -41.97 -9.62
CA ILE A 93 -57.40 -41.76 -11.09
C ILE A 93 -56.14 -40.96 -11.55
N VAL A 94 -55.07 -41.73 -11.86
CA VAL A 94 -54.20 -41.75 -13.06
C VAL A 94 -53.82 -40.44 -13.80
N GLU A 95 -52.51 -40.12 -13.87
CA GLU A 95 -51.75 -40.13 -15.14
C GLU A 95 -50.21 -40.16 -14.94
N LYS A 96 -49.46 -40.44 -16.03
CA LYS A 96 -48.09 -41.00 -15.98
C LYS A 96 -46.94 -39.96 -15.99
N THR A 97 -46.13 -40.01 -14.94
CA THR A 97 -44.64 -39.94 -14.92
C THR A 97 -43.89 -39.23 -16.06
N LYS A 98 -43.18 -38.14 -15.70
CA LYS A 98 -41.83 -37.85 -16.20
C LYS A 98 -40.92 -37.59 -15.00
N ASP A 99 -39.94 -38.46 -14.77
CA ASP A 99 -39.00 -38.33 -13.67
C ASP A 99 -38.12 -37.08 -13.83
N LYS A 100 -38.23 -36.15 -12.87
CA LYS A 100 -37.14 -35.24 -12.53
C LYS A 100 -36.32 -35.89 -11.43
N SER A 101 -35.02 -36.01 -11.63
CA SER A 101 -34.09 -36.35 -10.54
C SER A 101 -33.96 -35.14 -9.60
N ASP A 102 -34.86 -35.06 -8.62
CA ASP A 102 -34.88 -34.00 -7.61
C ASP A 102 -33.61 -34.03 -6.74
N PHE A 103 -32.70 -33.09 -6.99
CA PHE A 103 -31.68 -32.75 -6.01
C PHE A 103 -32.33 -31.89 -4.92
N LYS A 104 -32.89 -32.54 -3.90
CA LYS A 104 -33.72 -31.91 -2.87
C LYS A 104 -32.86 -31.06 -1.91
N VAL A 105 -32.68 -29.78 -2.27
CA VAL A 105 -32.07 -28.77 -1.40
C VAL A 105 -32.99 -28.51 -0.20
N LEU A 106 -32.56 -28.93 0.99
CA LEU A 106 -33.23 -28.59 2.24
C LEU A 106 -32.87 -27.14 2.62
N GLY A 107 -33.86 -26.25 2.65
CA GLY A 107 -33.65 -24.86 3.07
C GLY A 107 -34.40 -23.76 2.31
N ASN A 108 -35.57 -24.03 1.73
CA ASN A 108 -36.47 -22.95 1.30
C ASN A 108 -37.23 -22.37 2.51
N SER A 109 -36.53 -21.55 3.30
CA SER A 109 -37.15 -20.34 3.84
C SER A 109 -36.90 -19.23 2.82
N ASP A 110 -37.91 -18.45 2.48
CA ASP A 110 -37.72 -17.27 1.64
C ASP A 110 -36.55 -16.44 2.16
N PHE A 111 -35.62 -16.07 1.27
CA PHE A 111 -34.52 -15.19 1.63
C PHE A 111 -35.09 -13.79 1.84
N GLU A 112 -35.65 -13.54 3.03
CA GLU A 112 -35.84 -12.20 3.55
C GLU A 112 -34.55 -11.44 3.32
N LYS A 113 -34.64 -10.31 2.61
CA LYS A 113 -33.50 -9.40 2.48
C LYS A 113 -33.11 -8.99 3.89
N LYS A 114 -32.04 -9.60 4.42
CA LYS A 114 -31.42 -9.21 5.69
C LYS A 114 -31.40 -7.70 5.73
N GLN A 115 -31.98 -7.11 6.78
CA GLN A 115 -31.99 -5.66 6.95
C GLN A 115 -30.60 -5.13 6.65
N VAL A 116 -30.52 -4.16 5.73
CA VAL A 116 -29.27 -3.50 5.42
C VAL A 116 -28.87 -2.76 6.69
N VAL A 117 -27.93 -3.35 7.43
CA VAL A 117 -27.44 -2.78 8.69
C VAL A 117 -26.94 -1.37 8.39
N GLU A 118 -27.62 -0.35 8.93
CA GLU A 118 -27.17 1.02 8.78
C GLU A 118 -25.75 1.11 9.37
N ARG A 119 -24.78 1.46 8.53
CA ARG A 119 -23.40 1.66 8.97
C ARG A 119 -23.33 2.94 9.79
N VAL A 120 -23.57 2.82 11.10
CA VAL A 120 -23.37 3.91 12.06
C VAL A 120 -21.87 4.20 12.13
N LEU A 121 -21.45 5.32 11.53
CA LEU A 121 -20.07 5.78 11.63
C LEU A 121 -19.80 6.32 13.06
N PRO A 122 -18.62 6.05 13.64
CA PRO A 122 -18.15 6.69 14.87
C PRO A 122 -18.37 8.22 14.87
N TYR A 123 -18.68 8.76 16.06
CA TYR A 123 -18.97 10.20 16.24
C TYR A 123 -17.88 11.11 15.65
N TRP A 124 -16.61 10.76 15.85
CA TRP A 124 -15.46 11.54 15.36
C TRP A 124 -15.25 11.46 13.84
N LEU A 125 -15.78 10.44 13.17
CA LEU A 125 -15.77 10.33 11.69
C LEU A 125 -16.93 11.10 11.06
N SER A 126 -18.07 11.16 11.74
CA SER A 126 -19.22 11.96 11.30
C SER A 126 -19.00 13.47 11.54
N HIS A 127 -18.28 13.84 12.61
CA HIS A 127 -18.03 15.23 12.98
C HIS A 127 -16.57 15.64 12.69
N ALA A 128 -16.12 15.48 11.45
CA ALA A 128 -14.79 15.95 11.05
C ALA A 128 -14.74 17.48 10.99
N HIS A 129 -13.62 18.06 11.42
CA HIS A 129 -13.33 19.48 11.24
C HIS A 129 -13.02 19.72 9.75
N SER A 130 -13.88 20.47 9.06
CA SER A 130 -13.69 20.79 7.65
C SER A 130 -12.60 21.84 7.47
N ILE A 131 -11.61 21.55 6.62
CA ILE A 131 -10.54 22.46 6.24
C ILE A 131 -10.84 23.04 4.85
N SER A 132 -10.61 24.35 4.68
CA SER A 132 -10.76 25.03 3.39
C SER A 132 -9.89 24.37 2.29
N LYS A 133 -10.49 24.20 1.11
CA LYS A 133 -9.85 23.59 -0.06
C LYS A 133 -8.91 24.53 -0.82
N ASN A 134 -9.19 25.83 -0.78
CA ASN A 134 -8.62 26.78 -1.72
C ASN A 134 -7.17 27.14 -1.34
N LEU A 135 -6.21 26.78 -2.19
CA LEU A 135 -4.78 27.02 -1.96
C LEU A 135 -4.29 28.35 -2.55
N GLN A 136 -5.15 29.10 -3.25
CA GLN A 136 -4.77 30.35 -3.93
C GLN A 136 -4.95 31.59 -3.05
N LYS A 137 -5.92 31.58 -2.12
CA LYS A 137 -6.13 32.64 -1.14
C LYS A 137 -5.50 32.27 0.20
N LEU A 138 -4.16 32.24 0.25
CA LEU A 138 -3.42 32.03 1.49
C LEU A 138 -3.46 33.32 2.32
N THR A 139 -4.41 33.41 3.26
CA THR A 139 -4.57 34.55 4.17
C THR A 139 -3.65 34.50 5.39
N CYS A 140 -3.03 33.35 5.65
CA CYS A 140 -2.26 33.07 6.85
C CYS A 140 -0.76 33.33 6.63
N HIS A 141 -0.29 34.53 6.97
CA HIS A 141 1.13 34.90 6.89
C HIS A 141 1.90 34.35 8.10
N VAL A 142 3.12 33.83 7.88
CA VAL A 142 3.92 33.13 8.91
C VAL A 142 4.39 34.06 10.03
N VAL A 143 4.73 35.30 9.72
CA VAL A 143 5.24 36.28 10.70
C VAL A 143 4.18 36.60 11.76
N ASP A 144 2.92 36.65 11.34
CA ASP A 144 1.79 37.17 12.12
C ASP A 144 1.28 36.14 13.15
N GLN A 145 1.72 34.89 13.06
CA GLN A 145 1.27 33.81 13.94
C GLN A 145 1.91 33.89 15.33
N PRO A 146 1.17 34.18 16.42
CA PRO A 146 1.76 34.38 17.75
C PRO A 146 2.22 33.07 18.40
N TRP A 147 1.65 31.94 17.99
CA TRP A 147 1.89 30.60 18.54
C TRP A 147 3.16 29.92 18.02
N LEU A 148 3.87 30.51 17.06
CA LEU A 148 5.04 29.94 16.41
C LEU A 148 6.34 30.58 16.93
N HIS A 149 7.31 29.75 17.34
CA HIS A 149 8.59 30.22 17.91
C HIS A 149 9.42 31.04 16.91
N SER A 150 10.13 32.08 17.38
CA SER A 150 10.93 33.00 16.55
C SER A 150 11.93 32.27 15.64
N THR A 151 12.69 31.33 16.19
CA THR A 151 13.65 30.49 15.46
C THR A 151 13.01 29.73 14.28
N LEU A 152 11.76 29.26 14.45
CA LEU A 152 11.04 28.57 13.38
C LEU A 152 10.52 29.56 12.33
N LYS A 153 10.08 30.76 12.72
CA LYS A 153 9.72 31.83 11.77
C LYS A 153 10.91 32.20 10.88
N GLU A 154 12.10 32.39 11.47
CA GLU A 154 13.34 32.66 10.75
C GLU A 154 13.69 31.51 9.79
N THR A 155 13.60 30.26 10.25
CA THR A 155 13.91 29.09 9.41
C THR A 155 12.92 28.93 8.25
N LEU A 156 11.62 29.20 8.48
CA LEU A 156 10.59 29.20 7.43
C LEU A 156 10.82 30.33 6.42
N ALA A 157 11.17 31.53 6.88
CA ALA A 157 11.50 32.66 6.00
C ALA A 157 12.73 32.37 5.13
N ASN A 158 13.78 31.76 5.71
CA ASN A 158 14.99 31.35 4.99
C ASN A 158 14.72 30.27 3.92
N GLU A 159 13.76 29.37 4.16
CA GLU A 159 13.29 28.37 3.19
C GLU A 159 12.26 28.94 2.18
N GLY A 160 11.93 30.24 2.27
CA GLY A 160 11.00 30.93 1.37
C GLY A 160 9.51 30.68 1.66
N VAL A 161 9.16 30.11 2.82
CA VAL A 161 7.77 29.85 3.22
C VAL A 161 7.18 31.10 3.88
N THR A 162 6.49 31.91 3.08
CA THR A 162 5.84 33.16 3.53
C THR A 162 4.43 32.95 4.10
N HIS A 163 3.70 31.96 3.60
CA HIS A 163 2.32 31.68 3.97
C HIS A 163 2.12 30.21 4.34
N LEU A 164 1.22 29.93 5.29
CA LEU A 164 0.82 28.58 5.67
C LEU A 164 -0.36 28.10 4.82
N PHE A 165 -0.38 26.80 4.50
CA PHE A 165 -1.54 26.17 3.88
C PHE A 165 -2.68 25.97 4.92
N PRO A 166 -3.96 25.90 4.49
CA PRO A 166 -5.10 25.74 5.41
C PRO A 166 -5.00 24.53 6.36
N VAL A 167 -4.35 23.45 5.92
CA VAL A 167 -4.10 22.27 6.77
C VAL A 167 -3.11 22.58 7.89
N GLN A 168 -2.07 23.36 7.59
CA GLN A 168 -1.04 23.75 8.56
C GLN A 168 -1.60 24.74 9.58
N GLU A 169 -2.36 25.74 9.10
CA GLU A 169 -3.03 26.75 9.94
C GLU A 169 -3.95 26.13 11.00
N GLN A 170 -4.70 25.07 10.66
CA GLN A 170 -5.61 24.42 11.61
C GLN A 170 -4.91 23.37 12.49
N VAL A 171 -4.05 22.53 11.92
CA VAL A 171 -3.48 21.36 12.63
C VAL A 171 -2.33 21.74 13.57
N ILE A 172 -1.48 22.71 13.20
CA ILE A 172 -0.29 23.06 14.00
C ILE A 172 -0.67 23.67 15.37
N PRO A 173 -1.47 24.76 15.46
CA PRO A 173 -1.84 25.33 16.76
C PRO A 173 -2.70 24.38 17.59
N PHE A 174 -3.46 23.49 16.94
CA PHE A 174 -4.21 22.45 17.62
C PHE A 174 -3.27 21.45 18.34
N ILE A 175 -2.23 20.92 17.67
CA ILE A 175 -1.24 20.04 18.31
C ILE A 175 -0.54 20.75 19.47
N LEU A 176 -0.09 21.99 19.26
CA LEU A 176 0.60 22.78 20.29
C LEU A 176 -0.28 23.01 21.54
N LYS A 177 -1.58 23.27 21.34
CA LYS A 177 -2.53 23.46 22.43
C LYS A 177 -2.78 22.17 23.22
N GLU A 178 -2.96 21.04 22.53
CA GLU A 178 -3.18 19.73 23.17
C GLU A 178 -1.94 19.27 23.96
N GLN A 179 -0.73 19.57 23.49
CA GLN A 179 0.52 19.29 24.22
C GLN A 179 0.75 20.21 25.43
N GLY A 180 0.08 21.36 25.48
CA GLY A 180 0.08 22.27 26.63
C GLY A 180 -0.93 21.91 27.74
N LEU A 181 -1.64 20.78 27.62
CA LEU A 181 -2.61 20.35 28.63
C LEU A 181 -1.90 19.85 29.91
N PRO A 182 -2.36 20.25 31.11
CA PRO A 182 -1.81 19.74 32.36
C PRO A 182 -2.27 18.29 32.61
N ALA A 183 -1.40 17.48 33.22
CA ALA A 183 -1.78 16.16 33.74
C ALA A 183 -2.96 16.30 34.73
N PRO A 184 -3.95 15.38 34.71
CA PRO A 184 -3.95 14.07 34.05
C PRO A 184 -4.58 14.04 32.65
N LEU A 185 -4.82 15.20 32.01
CA LEU A 185 -5.42 15.23 30.67
C LEU A 185 -4.39 14.77 29.63
N TRP A 186 -4.79 13.84 28.76
CA TRP A 186 -3.97 13.37 27.66
C TRP A 186 -4.35 14.10 26.35
N PRO A 187 -3.38 14.39 25.47
CA PRO A 187 -3.66 15.01 24.18
C PRO A 187 -4.48 14.06 23.30
N HIS A 188 -5.44 14.62 22.57
CA HIS A 188 -6.27 13.85 21.63
C HIS A 188 -5.42 13.37 20.44
N ASP A 189 -5.64 12.13 19.98
CA ASP A 189 -5.06 11.66 18.71
C ASP A 189 -5.66 12.43 17.51
N ILE A 190 -4.91 12.50 16.42
CA ILE A 190 -5.29 13.31 15.24
C ILE A 190 -5.26 12.45 13.99
N CYS A 191 -6.32 12.54 13.20
CA CYS A 191 -6.36 12.06 11.83
C CYS A 191 -6.48 13.25 10.88
N VAL A 192 -5.62 13.33 9.86
CA VAL A 192 -5.65 14.38 8.83
C VAL A 192 -5.83 13.74 7.46
N SER A 193 -6.97 14.02 6.83
CA SER A 193 -7.27 13.66 5.45
C SER A 193 -7.22 14.88 4.54
N ALA A 194 -6.12 15.00 3.79
CA ALA A 194 -5.88 16.12 2.89
C ALA A 194 -5.10 15.66 1.65
N PRO A 195 -5.33 16.23 0.45
CA PRO A 195 -4.69 15.78 -0.78
C PRO A 195 -3.15 15.86 -0.74
N THR A 196 -2.46 15.15 -1.64
CA THR A 196 -1.00 15.31 -1.78
C THR A 196 -0.67 16.70 -2.33
N GLY A 197 0.32 17.38 -1.75
CA GLY A 197 0.65 18.77 -2.09
C GLY A 197 0.00 19.84 -1.20
N SER A 198 -0.84 19.47 -0.23
CA SER A 198 -1.43 20.39 0.76
C SER A 198 -0.51 20.73 1.96
N GLY A 199 0.78 20.39 1.88
CA GLY A 199 1.75 20.68 2.94
C GLY A 199 1.63 19.87 4.24
N LYS A 200 1.02 18.68 4.20
CA LYS A 200 0.87 17.76 5.36
C LYS A 200 2.15 17.59 6.18
N THR A 201 3.31 17.43 5.53
CA THR A 201 4.59 17.20 6.21
C THR A 201 4.95 18.30 7.22
N LEU A 202 4.83 19.57 6.86
CA LEU A 202 5.10 20.67 7.80
C LEU A 202 4.05 20.76 8.91
N SER A 203 2.85 20.21 8.69
CA SER A 203 1.74 20.24 9.67
C SER A 203 2.06 19.41 10.92
N PHE A 204 2.95 18.41 10.82
CA PHE A 204 3.48 17.68 11.98
C PHE A 204 4.93 18.03 12.32
N VAL A 205 5.79 18.33 11.33
CA VAL A 205 7.21 18.66 11.59
C VAL A 205 7.35 19.88 12.52
N LEU A 206 6.62 20.97 12.24
CA LEU A 206 6.72 22.22 12.99
C LEU A 206 6.30 22.08 14.48
N PRO A 207 5.10 21.54 14.81
CA PRO A 207 4.70 21.43 16.22
C PRO A 207 5.53 20.42 17.01
N ILE A 208 6.02 19.35 16.38
CA ILE A 208 6.94 18.40 17.01
C ILE A 208 8.25 19.11 17.37
N ILE A 209 8.89 19.79 16.42
CA ILE A 209 10.15 20.50 16.66
C ILE A 209 9.97 21.58 17.73
N GLN A 210 8.86 22.34 17.70
CA GLN A 210 8.59 23.36 18.71
C GLN A 210 8.35 22.79 20.11
N THR A 211 7.67 21.65 20.24
CA THR A 211 7.47 21.01 21.54
C THR A 211 8.80 20.47 22.08
N LEU A 212 9.60 19.82 21.23
CA LEU A 212 10.85 19.17 21.64
C LEU A 212 12.01 20.14 21.92
N MET A 213 12.04 21.32 21.29
CA MET A 213 13.10 22.32 21.54
C MET A 213 12.99 23.01 22.90
N LEU A 214 11.81 23.01 23.51
CA LEU A 214 11.55 23.60 24.83
C LEU A 214 11.92 22.65 25.98
N GLU A 215 12.31 21.41 25.67
CA GLU A 215 12.52 20.34 26.64
C GLU A 215 13.98 19.89 26.69
N LEU A 216 14.51 19.79 27.92
CA LEU A 216 15.89 19.37 28.18
C LEU A 216 16.03 17.84 28.17
N GLY A 217 17.02 17.34 27.43
CA GLY A 217 17.45 15.94 27.45
C GLY A 217 17.52 15.29 26.07
N HIS A 218 18.39 14.26 25.94
CA HIS A 218 18.57 13.50 24.71
C HIS A 218 17.94 12.13 24.83
N HIS A 219 16.71 12.01 24.34
CA HIS A 219 15.93 10.78 24.32
C HIS A 219 15.08 10.75 23.05
N ILE A 220 14.75 9.55 22.57
CA ILE A 220 13.85 9.38 21.43
C ILE A 220 12.44 9.82 21.85
N ARG A 221 12.03 11.00 21.38
CA ARG A 221 10.78 11.68 21.77
C ARG A 221 9.76 11.79 20.64
N ALA A 222 10.19 11.67 19.39
CA ALA A 222 9.30 11.58 18.24
C ALA A 222 9.71 10.45 17.27
N LEU A 223 8.71 9.72 16.77
CA LEU A 223 8.86 8.62 15.82
C LEU A 223 7.92 8.84 14.64
N ALA A 224 8.46 9.01 13.44
CA ALA A 224 7.70 9.11 12.21
C ALA A 224 7.89 7.83 11.39
N VAL A 225 6.79 7.08 11.19
CA VAL A 225 6.75 5.82 10.43
C VAL A 225 6.16 6.09 9.05
N LEU A 226 6.88 5.68 8.01
CA LEU A 226 6.51 5.89 6.60
C LEU A 226 6.59 4.58 5.82
N PRO A 227 5.76 4.38 4.77
CA PRO A 227 5.69 3.11 4.06
C PRO A 227 6.90 2.81 3.16
N VAL A 228 7.73 3.81 2.84
CA VAL A 228 8.76 3.71 1.78
C VAL A 228 10.04 4.43 2.19
N GLN A 229 11.19 3.88 1.78
CA GLN A 229 12.53 4.39 2.09
C GLN A 229 12.77 5.80 1.53
N GLU A 230 12.31 6.06 0.31
CA GLU A 230 12.39 7.35 -0.37
C GLU A 230 11.59 8.43 0.37
N LEU A 231 10.34 8.13 0.77
CA LEU A 231 9.50 9.06 1.52
C LEU A 231 10.10 9.33 2.92
N ALA A 232 10.62 8.30 3.59
CA ALA A 232 11.33 8.46 4.85
C ALA A 232 12.59 9.33 4.69
N THR A 233 13.35 9.15 3.59
CA THR A 233 14.51 10.01 3.28
C THR A 233 14.07 11.46 3.08
N GLN A 234 12.99 11.70 2.32
CA GLN A 234 12.42 13.03 2.11
C GLN A 234 12.03 13.69 3.44
N VAL A 235 11.17 13.04 4.23
CA VAL A 235 10.70 13.59 5.51
C VAL A 235 11.86 13.80 6.51
N ALA A 236 12.87 12.93 6.51
CA ALA A 236 14.08 13.14 7.30
C ALA A 236 14.89 14.37 6.86
N THR A 237 14.97 14.68 5.56
CA THR A 237 15.60 15.93 5.10
C THR A 237 14.80 17.17 5.49
N VAL A 238 13.47 17.09 5.50
CA VAL A 238 12.59 18.16 6.02
C VAL A 238 12.84 18.37 7.52
N PHE A 239 12.77 17.33 8.36
CA PHE A 239 13.12 17.46 9.79
C PHE A 239 14.52 18.06 9.99
N LYS A 240 15.55 17.56 9.28
CA LYS A 240 16.93 18.07 9.41
C LYS A 240 17.06 19.55 9.08
N LYS A 241 16.35 20.06 8.06
CA LYS A 241 16.30 21.50 7.73
C LYS A 241 15.77 22.32 8.91
N TYR A 242 14.59 21.96 9.43
CA TYR A 242 13.94 22.72 10.50
C TYR A 242 14.55 22.50 11.90
N CYS A 243 15.38 21.47 12.09
CA CYS A 243 16.13 21.26 13.33
C CYS A 243 17.46 22.05 13.43
N THR A 244 17.96 22.63 12.33
CA THR A 244 19.30 23.26 12.25
C THR A 244 19.63 24.21 13.41
N ASN A 245 18.69 25.07 13.79
CA ASN A 245 18.87 26.08 14.84
C ASN A 245 18.28 25.68 16.21
N THR A 246 17.94 24.40 16.41
CA THR A 246 17.17 23.92 17.59
C THR A 246 17.93 22.92 18.47
N GLY A 247 19.09 22.46 18.03
CA GLY A 247 19.89 21.44 18.74
C GLY A 247 19.36 20.00 18.67
N LEU A 248 18.17 19.78 18.10
CA LEU A 248 17.55 18.45 17.99
C LEU A 248 18.24 17.56 16.96
N ARG A 249 18.53 16.30 17.32
CA ARG A 249 19.18 15.32 16.44
C ARG A 249 18.16 14.39 15.76
N VAL A 250 18.31 14.22 14.45
CA VAL A 250 17.37 13.48 13.58
C VAL A 250 18.05 12.27 12.92
N ALA A 251 17.59 11.07 13.25
CA ALA A 251 18.05 9.81 12.66
C ALA A 251 17.10 9.28 11.58
N LEU A 252 17.64 8.57 10.57
CA LEU A 252 16.91 7.95 9.48
C LEU A 252 17.13 6.44 9.50
N LEU A 253 16.06 5.66 9.70
CA LEU A 253 16.07 4.20 9.73
C LEU A 253 15.27 3.65 8.56
N SER A 254 15.82 3.76 7.35
CA SER A 254 15.19 3.26 6.12
C SER A 254 15.77 1.92 5.64
N GLY A 255 16.87 1.43 6.23
CA GLY A 255 17.57 0.24 5.75
C GLY A 255 18.42 0.48 4.51
N SER A 256 18.60 1.76 4.14
CA SER A 256 19.51 2.20 3.08
C SER A 256 20.98 2.15 3.48
N VAL A 257 21.26 2.02 4.77
CA VAL A 257 22.59 1.96 5.36
C VAL A 257 22.69 0.67 6.20
N PRO A 258 23.87 0.02 6.31
CA PRO A 258 24.03 -1.13 7.20
C PRO A 258 23.64 -0.82 8.65
N ARG A 259 22.92 -1.74 9.29
CA ARG A 259 22.29 -1.55 10.62
C ARG A 259 23.24 -1.06 11.70
N GLN A 260 24.50 -1.51 11.67
CA GLN A 260 25.54 -1.10 12.61
C GLN A 260 25.83 0.41 12.55
N LYS A 261 25.81 1.02 11.36
CA LYS A 261 25.98 2.48 11.20
C LYS A 261 24.73 3.25 11.61
N GLU A 262 23.54 2.69 11.37
CA GLU A 262 22.28 3.27 11.87
C GLU A 262 22.24 3.22 13.42
N GLN A 263 22.65 2.11 14.04
CA GLN A 263 22.79 1.97 15.50
C GLN A 263 23.78 2.98 16.09
N GLN A 264 24.95 3.18 15.47
CA GLN A 264 25.94 4.18 15.89
C GLN A 264 25.42 5.63 15.82
N GLN A 265 24.39 5.92 15.01
CA GLN A 265 23.73 7.23 14.96
C GLN A 265 22.59 7.37 15.97
N LEU A 266 22.05 6.26 16.47
CA LEU A 266 20.95 6.23 17.42
C LEU A 266 21.43 6.24 18.87
N LEU A 267 22.53 5.52 19.15
CA LEU A 267 22.95 5.18 20.50
C LEU A 267 24.46 5.30 20.65
N LYS A 268 24.88 5.85 21.78
CA LYS A 268 26.28 5.89 22.22
C LYS A 268 26.40 5.22 23.58
N TYR A 269 27.27 4.23 23.67
CA TYR A 269 27.64 3.64 24.95
C TYR A 269 28.64 4.56 25.68
N THR A 270 28.40 4.81 26.96
CA THR A 270 29.26 5.61 27.84
C THR A 270 29.39 4.91 29.19
N ASP A 271 30.60 4.65 29.66
CA ASP A 271 30.85 3.81 30.85
C ASP A 271 30.16 4.30 32.13
N SER A 272 29.84 5.60 32.22
CA SER A 272 29.17 6.22 33.38
C SER A 272 27.63 6.17 33.34
N LEU A 273 27.03 5.99 32.16
CA LEU A 273 25.57 6.15 31.94
C LEU A 273 24.95 4.99 31.13
N GLY A 274 25.75 4.03 30.67
CA GLY A 274 25.32 2.94 29.80
C GLY A 274 24.99 3.42 28.38
N TRP A 275 23.90 2.91 27.82
CA TRP A 275 23.43 3.30 26.49
C TRP A 275 22.65 4.62 26.56
N VAL A 276 23.16 5.66 25.90
CA VAL A 276 22.54 6.99 25.80
C VAL A 276 22.03 7.22 24.38
N SER A 277 20.82 7.79 24.24
CA SER A 277 20.27 8.14 22.93
C SER A 277 20.97 9.36 22.32
N GLU A 278 21.43 9.20 21.08
CA GLU A 278 22.00 10.26 20.24
C GLU A 278 20.94 10.93 19.34
N ALA A 279 19.72 10.39 19.26
CA ALA A 279 18.64 10.88 18.42
C ALA A 279 17.41 11.30 19.25
N ASP A 280 16.85 12.47 18.93
CA ASP A 280 15.60 12.98 19.51
C ASP A 280 14.39 12.62 18.64
N ILE A 281 14.59 12.63 17.32
CA ILE A 281 13.58 12.35 16.30
C ILE A 281 14.06 11.21 15.42
N ILE A 282 13.24 10.17 15.28
CA ILE A 282 13.48 9.05 14.35
C ILE A 282 12.48 9.13 13.20
N VAL A 283 12.99 9.05 11.97
CA VAL A 283 12.19 8.87 10.76
C VAL A 283 12.52 7.51 10.18
N CYS A 284 11.54 6.62 10.03
CA CYS A 284 11.80 5.21 9.73
C CYS A 284 10.78 4.56 8.78
N THR A 285 11.15 3.39 8.25
CA THR A 285 10.19 2.46 7.66
C THR A 285 9.78 1.39 8.67
N ALA A 286 8.52 0.96 8.64
CA ALA A 286 7.93 0.05 9.63
C ALA A 286 8.75 -1.25 9.83
N GLY A 287 9.21 -1.88 8.75
CA GLY A 287 10.03 -3.10 8.83
C GLY A 287 11.38 -2.87 9.51
N ARG A 288 12.07 -1.77 9.19
CA ARG A 288 13.39 -1.46 9.78
C ARG A 288 13.29 -1.02 11.24
N LEU A 289 12.18 -0.38 11.62
CA LEU A 289 11.87 -0.09 13.01
C LEU A 289 11.79 -1.38 13.86
N VAL A 290 11.11 -2.43 13.37
CA VAL A 290 11.00 -3.72 14.07
C VAL A 290 12.37 -4.41 14.22
N GLU A 291 13.21 -4.38 13.18
CA GLU A 291 14.59 -4.88 13.29
C GLU A 291 15.37 -4.19 14.41
N HIS A 292 15.23 -2.86 14.55
CA HIS A 292 15.91 -2.11 15.59
C HIS A 292 15.34 -2.39 16.99
N LEU A 293 14.01 -2.40 17.14
CA LEU A 293 13.33 -2.77 18.40
C LEU A 293 13.77 -4.13 18.94
N GLN A 294 13.97 -5.11 18.06
CA GLN A 294 14.32 -6.49 18.46
C GLN A 294 15.83 -6.72 18.63
N ASN A 295 16.69 -6.08 17.83
CA ASN A 295 18.11 -6.44 17.70
C ASN A 295 19.08 -5.30 18.09
N THR A 296 18.60 -4.20 18.67
CA THR A 296 19.45 -3.07 19.10
C THR A 296 19.41 -2.95 20.61
N GLU A 297 20.49 -3.37 21.27
CA GLU A 297 20.68 -3.17 22.71
C GLU A 297 20.68 -1.67 23.04
N GLY A 298 19.96 -1.28 24.10
CA GLY A 298 19.82 0.11 24.52
C GLY A 298 18.76 0.94 23.76
N PHE A 299 18.05 0.36 22.79
CA PHE A 299 16.99 1.08 22.07
C PHE A 299 15.68 1.09 22.88
N SER A 300 15.40 2.21 23.55
CA SER A 300 14.18 2.44 24.35
C SER A 300 13.30 3.54 23.73
N LEU A 301 11.99 3.35 23.82
CA LEU A 301 10.97 4.34 23.41
C LEU A 301 10.20 4.91 24.62
N LYS A 302 10.76 4.77 25.83
CA LYS A 302 10.15 5.20 27.10
C LYS A 302 9.71 6.67 27.14
N TYR A 303 10.41 7.55 26.41
CA TYR A 303 10.15 8.99 26.40
C TYR A 303 9.43 9.45 25.12
N LEU A 304 8.86 8.53 24.34
CA LEU A 304 8.15 8.84 23.11
C LEU A 304 6.88 9.64 23.39
N LYS A 305 6.81 10.87 22.84
CA LYS A 305 5.66 11.78 22.94
C LYS A 305 4.80 11.81 21.68
N PHE A 306 5.42 11.63 20.51
CA PHE A 306 4.74 11.68 19.22
C PHE A 306 4.98 10.43 18.39
N LEU A 307 3.89 9.84 17.88
CA LEU A 307 3.91 8.78 16.87
C LEU A 307 3.23 9.28 15.60
N VAL A 308 4.01 9.66 14.59
CA VAL A 308 3.51 10.08 13.28
C VAL A 308 3.43 8.90 12.33
N ILE A 309 2.33 8.79 11.59
CA ILE A 309 2.07 7.74 10.59
C ILE A 309 1.65 8.45 9.30
N ASP A 310 2.55 8.61 8.33
CA ASP A 310 2.28 9.28 7.04
C ASP A 310 2.10 8.27 5.90
N GLU A 311 1.29 8.61 4.90
CA GLU A 311 0.67 7.65 3.95
C GLU A 311 0.05 6.43 4.71
N ALA A 312 -0.71 6.70 5.79
CA ALA A 312 -1.24 5.67 6.70
C ALA A 312 -2.07 4.58 6.02
N ASP A 313 -2.79 4.92 4.94
CA ASP A 313 -3.53 3.99 4.09
C ASP A 313 -2.61 2.95 3.41
N ARG A 314 -1.41 3.36 3.00
CA ARG A 314 -0.42 2.44 2.40
C ARG A 314 0.28 1.58 3.45
N ILE A 315 0.48 2.11 4.67
CA ILE A 315 1.01 1.33 5.79
C ILE A 315 -0.02 0.27 6.20
N MET A 316 -1.32 0.61 6.18
CA MET A 316 -2.43 -0.30 6.45
C MET A 316 -2.57 -1.43 5.42
N ASP A 317 -2.51 -1.12 4.12
CA ASP A 317 -2.54 -2.12 3.05
C ASP A 317 -1.36 -3.10 3.13
N ASN A 318 -0.24 -2.70 3.75
CA ASN A 318 0.98 -3.47 3.90
C ASN A 318 1.35 -3.76 5.37
N ILE A 319 0.37 -4.00 6.26
CA ILE A 319 0.66 -4.50 7.63
C ILE A 319 1.16 -5.94 7.53
N GLN A 320 2.45 -6.06 7.24
CA GLN A 320 3.24 -7.28 7.38
C GLN A 320 4.06 -7.17 8.67
N ASN A 321 4.27 -8.30 9.34
CA ASN A 321 5.12 -8.44 10.54
C ASN A 321 4.62 -7.73 11.82
N ASP A 322 3.32 -7.42 11.93
CA ASP A 322 2.67 -6.88 13.14
C ASP A 322 3.46 -5.79 13.88
N TRP A 323 4.05 -4.86 13.10
CA TRP A 323 4.98 -3.86 13.62
C TRP A 323 4.36 -2.97 14.71
N LEU A 324 3.04 -2.73 14.65
CA LEU A 324 2.27 -2.04 15.70
C LEU A 324 2.28 -2.82 17.01
N TYR A 325 2.09 -4.14 16.98
CA TYR A 325 2.15 -4.98 18.18
C TYR A 325 3.54 -4.96 18.81
N HIS A 326 4.60 -5.07 18.00
CA HIS A 326 5.97 -4.94 18.49
C HIS A 326 6.25 -3.55 19.09
N LEU A 327 5.78 -2.48 18.43
CA LEU A 327 5.91 -1.11 18.92
C LEU A 327 5.18 -0.91 20.27
N TYR A 328 3.90 -1.29 20.34
CA TYR A 328 3.11 -1.19 21.58
C TYR A 328 3.67 -2.05 22.69
N LYS A 329 4.18 -3.24 22.38
CA LYS A 329 4.86 -4.10 23.36
C LYS A 329 6.06 -3.41 23.99
N HIS A 330 6.92 -2.75 23.21
CA HIS A 330 8.06 -2.01 23.78
C HIS A 330 7.63 -0.77 24.57
N ILE A 331 6.61 -0.03 24.11
CA ILE A 331 6.06 1.13 24.86
C ILE A 331 5.43 0.68 26.19
N GLN A 332 4.70 -0.45 26.21
CA GLN A 332 4.00 -0.94 27.41
C GLN A 332 4.92 -1.67 28.40
N LEU A 333 5.87 -2.48 27.92
CA LEU A 333 6.81 -3.23 28.78
C LEU A 333 7.69 -2.30 29.63
N GLU A 334 8.03 -1.11 29.12
CA GLU A 334 8.83 -0.12 29.84
C GLU A 334 7.95 0.84 30.69
N GLY A 335 6.65 0.90 30.40
CA GLY A 335 5.71 1.85 30.99
C GLY A 335 4.95 1.37 32.23
N HIS A 336 4.76 0.06 32.44
CA HIS A 336 3.98 -0.46 33.58
C HIS A 336 4.63 -1.65 34.29
N ALA A 337 4.69 -1.57 35.63
CA ALA A 337 4.85 -2.73 36.50
C ALA A 337 3.75 -3.77 36.20
N GLY A 338 4.14 -5.02 36.00
CA GLY A 338 3.29 -5.99 35.30
C GLY A 338 1.99 -6.39 36.01
N ASN A 339 0.92 -6.51 35.22
CA ASN A 339 -0.31 -7.31 35.40
C ASN A 339 -1.03 -7.34 36.76
N LYS A 340 -0.68 -6.48 37.71
CA LYS A 340 -1.43 -6.26 38.95
C LYS A 340 -1.95 -4.82 38.95
N ILE A 341 -3.27 -4.70 38.83
CA ILE A 341 -4.01 -3.44 38.95
C ILE A 341 -3.66 -2.85 40.33
N SER A 342 -2.71 -1.92 40.33
CA SER A 342 -2.23 -1.27 41.54
C SER A 342 -3.19 -0.15 41.89
N GLN A 343 -3.54 -0.06 43.18
CA GLN A 343 -4.60 0.82 43.67
C GLN A 343 -4.43 2.27 43.18
N LEU A 344 -5.50 2.84 42.63
CA LEU A 344 -5.55 4.16 42.00
C LEU A 344 -5.34 5.31 43.01
N ASN A 345 -4.11 5.48 43.47
CA ASN A 345 -3.71 6.66 44.23
C ASN A 345 -3.32 7.79 43.28
N TRP A 346 -3.55 9.05 43.69
CA TRP A 346 -3.19 10.23 42.88
C TRP A 346 -1.69 10.25 42.51
N LYS A 347 -0.82 9.77 43.40
CA LYS A 347 0.63 9.59 43.18
C LYS A 347 1.02 8.54 42.12
N PHE A 348 0.08 7.65 41.73
CA PHE A 348 0.27 6.76 40.58
C PHE A 348 -0.19 7.42 39.29
N ILE A 349 -1.28 8.19 39.31
CA ILE A 349 -1.76 8.95 38.14
C ILE A 349 -0.68 9.94 37.66
N ASP A 350 -0.02 10.64 38.58
CA ASP A 350 1.12 11.52 38.31
C ASP A 350 2.38 10.79 37.79
N LYS A 351 2.45 9.46 37.96
CA LYS A 351 3.53 8.59 37.47
C LYS A 351 3.15 7.75 36.25
N LEU A 352 1.90 7.77 35.80
CA LEU A 352 1.51 7.10 34.57
C LEU A 352 2.19 7.80 33.40
N GLN A 353 3.04 7.08 32.66
CA GLN A 353 3.55 7.61 31.41
C GLN A 353 2.37 7.80 30.45
N CYS A 354 2.16 9.04 30.01
CA CYS A 354 1.18 9.35 28.98
C CYS A 354 1.50 8.53 27.72
N PRO A 355 0.52 7.87 27.08
CA PRO A 355 0.75 7.27 25.78
C PRO A 355 1.18 8.36 24.77
N PRO A 356 2.01 8.02 23.76
CA PRO A 356 2.40 8.98 22.72
C PRO A 356 1.17 9.42 21.91
N GLN A 357 1.05 10.72 21.66
CA GLN A 357 0.03 11.26 20.77
C GLN A 357 0.24 10.74 19.34
N LYS A 358 -0.79 10.13 18.76
CA LYS A 358 -0.75 9.54 17.42
C LYS A 358 -1.26 10.53 16.41
N LEU A 359 -0.46 10.78 15.39
CA LEU A 359 -0.73 11.74 14.33
C LEU A 359 -0.76 11.02 12.98
N LEU A 360 -1.96 10.69 12.50
CA LEU A 360 -2.19 9.92 11.28
C LEU A 360 -2.42 10.88 10.11
N PHE A 361 -1.57 10.81 9.10
CA PHE A 361 -1.68 11.58 7.86
C PHE A 361 -1.94 10.65 6.67
N SER A 362 -2.97 10.95 5.89
CA SER A 362 -3.24 10.25 4.63
C SER A 362 -3.85 11.20 3.59
N ALA A 363 -3.66 10.86 2.33
CA ALA A 363 -4.39 11.49 1.24
C ALA A 363 -5.78 10.87 1.01
N THR A 364 -5.96 9.59 1.35
CA THR A 364 -7.21 8.84 1.13
C THR A 364 -7.56 7.97 2.33
N LEU A 365 -7.97 8.62 3.43
CA LEU A 365 -8.37 7.92 4.66
C LEU A 365 -9.62 7.07 4.39
N THR A 366 -9.56 5.78 4.71
CA THR A 366 -10.71 4.87 4.55
C THR A 366 -11.75 5.16 5.63
N PRO A 367 -13.06 5.27 5.32
CA PRO A 367 -14.10 5.47 6.33
C PRO A 367 -14.52 4.17 7.06
N ASP A 368 -13.91 3.03 6.73
CA ASP A 368 -14.26 1.73 7.33
C ASP A 368 -13.74 1.65 8.78
N PRO A 369 -14.62 1.53 9.79
CA PRO A 369 -14.25 1.69 11.20
C PRO A 369 -13.34 0.56 11.71
N GLU A 370 -13.56 -0.69 11.28
CA GLU A 370 -12.72 -1.85 11.66
C GLU A 370 -11.25 -1.66 11.31
N LEU A 371 -10.98 -0.99 10.18
CA LEU A 371 -9.62 -0.70 9.73
C LEU A 371 -8.98 0.44 10.53
N LEU A 372 -9.78 1.38 11.01
CA LEU A 372 -9.32 2.50 11.84
C LEU A 372 -9.11 2.08 13.31
N GLU A 373 -9.93 1.16 13.82
CA GLU A 373 -9.82 0.60 15.16
C GLU A 373 -8.46 -0.09 15.39
N ARG A 374 -7.87 -0.70 14.35
CA ARG A 374 -6.52 -1.31 14.41
C ARG A 374 -5.40 -0.34 14.82
N TRP A 375 -5.60 0.97 14.66
CA TRP A 375 -4.63 1.96 15.15
C TRP A 375 -4.73 2.21 16.66
N GLY A 376 -5.84 1.81 17.30
CA GLY A 376 -6.08 1.96 18.74
C GLY A 376 -6.06 3.43 19.19
N LEU A 377 -6.72 4.32 18.45
CA LEU A 377 -6.64 5.76 18.67
C LEU A 377 -7.33 6.20 19.97
N PHE A 378 -6.71 7.11 20.71
CA PHE A 378 -7.28 7.74 21.90
C PHE A 378 -8.01 9.04 21.54
N GLN A 379 -9.34 9.05 21.70
CA GLN A 379 -10.24 10.18 21.42
C GLN A 379 -9.89 10.95 20.12
N PRO A 380 -9.79 10.25 18.96
CA PRO A 380 -9.30 10.87 17.73
C PRO A 380 -10.18 12.02 17.24
N LYS A 381 -9.55 13.08 16.72
CA LYS A 381 -10.21 14.16 15.97
C LYS A 381 -9.81 14.08 14.50
N LEU A 382 -10.80 14.01 13.60
CA LEU A 382 -10.58 14.02 12.15
C LEU A 382 -10.61 15.45 11.62
N PHE A 383 -9.56 15.82 10.88
CA PHE A 383 -9.48 17.02 10.06
C PHE A 383 -9.55 16.61 8.58
N SER A 384 -10.55 17.12 7.85
CA SER A 384 -10.84 16.69 6.47
C SER A 384 -10.96 17.89 5.52
N VAL A 385 -10.25 17.84 4.39
CA VAL A 385 -10.43 18.77 3.26
C VAL A 385 -11.61 18.36 2.36
N ALA A 386 -12.08 17.11 2.46
CA ALA A 386 -13.30 16.68 1.79
C ALA A 386 -14.55 17.19 2.55
N PRO A 387 -15.53 17.79 1.85
CA PRO A 387 -16.74 18.26 2.49
C PRO A 387 -17.61 17.07 2.89
N ILE A 388 -17.92 16.99 4.18
CA ILE A 388 -18.99 16.12 4.66
C ILE A 388 -20.30 16.75 4.19
N SER A 389 -21.16 15.97 3.54
CA SER A 389 -22.51 16.43 3.21
C SER A 389 -23.37 16.26 4.44
N ASP A 390 -23.65 17.35 5.16
CA ASP A 390 -24.51 17.32 6.35
C ASP A 390 -25.97 16.99 6.01
N ASN A 391 -26.35 17.03 4.74
CA ASN A 391 -27.68 16.68 4.25
C ASN A 391 -27.64 15.89 2.94
N VAL A 392 -28.69 15.06 2.75
CA VAL A 392 -28.91 14.12 1.63
C VAL A 392 -27.95 12.93 1.61
N ASP A 393 -28.51 11.73 1.84
CA ASP A 393 -27.88 10.40 1.86
C ASP A 393 -26.67 10.22 2.80
N LYS A 394 -26.95 9.67 4.00
CA LYS A 394 -25.96 9.05 4.92
C LYS A 394 -25.01 8.02 4.24
N ASN A 395 -25.35 7.57 3.03
CA ASN A 395 -24.60 6.59 2.24
C ASN A 395 -23.62 7.20 1.21
N LYS A 396 -23.67 8.51 0.95
CA LYS A 396 -22.81 9.19 -0.05
C LYS A 396 -21.94 10.31 0.56
N VAL A 397 -21.10 9.95 1.53
CA VAL A 397 -19.91 10.76 1.85
C VAL A 397 -19.09 10.95 0.56
N LYS A 398 -18.72 12.18 0.19
CA LYS A 398 -17.76 12.42 -0.90
C LYS A 398 -16.39 11.93 -0.45
N LYS A 399 -16.07 10.67 -0.79
CA LYS A 399 -14.99 9.91 -0.14
C LYS A 399 -13.59 10.47 -0.36
N PHE A 400 -13.35 11.23 -1.42
CA PHE A 400 -12.02 11.78 -1.73
C PHE A 400 -12.12 13.20 -2.30
N SER A 401 -11.23 14.10 -1.87
CA SER A 401 -11.05 15.41 -2.51
C SER A 401 -9.75 15.44 -3.30
N THR A 402 -9.84 15.87 -4.56
CA THR A 402 -8.70 16.43 -5.29
C THR A 402 -8.55 17.92 -4.98
N PRO A 403 -7.43 18.56 -5.38
CA PRO A 403 -7.35 20.01 -5.48
C PRO A 403 -8.41 20.53 -6.48
N ASP A 404 -8.89 21.76 -6.27
CA ASP A 404 -9.86 22.42 -7.17
C ASP A 404 -9.16 23.00 -8.42
N GLU A 405 -7.83 23.18 -8.35
CA GLU A 405 -6.97 23.69 -9.43
C GLU A 405 -6.60 22.63 -10.49
N LEU A 406 -7.12 21.41 -10.34
CA LEU A 406 -6.85 20.26 -11.19
C LEU A 406 -7.89 20.15 -12.31
N LYS A 407 -7.45 20.32 -13.57
CA LYS A 407 -8.26 19.99 -14.75
C LYS A 407 -8.12 18.51 -15.08
N GLU A 408 -9.19 17.76 -14.88
CA GLU A 408 -9.26 16.35 -15.23
C GLU A 408 -9.93 16.16 -16.60
N GLN A 409 -9.37 15.30 -17.43
CA GLN A 409 -9.88 14.95 -18.76
C GLN A 409 -9.69 13.46 -19.02
N PHE A 410 -10.55 12.87 -19.85
CA PHE A 410 -10.33 11.52 -20.39
C PHE A 410 -10.46 11.49 -21.91
N VAL A 411 -9.76 10.54 -22.51
CA VAL A 411 -9.70 10.31 -23.96
C VAL A 411 -10.14 8.89 -24.25
N THR A 412 -10.98 8.70 -25.25
CA THR A 412 -11.44 7.39 -25.73
C THR A 412 -10.74 7.04 -27.05
N CYS A 413 -10.06 5.90 -27.11
CA CYS A 413 -9.36 5.46 -28.31
C CYS A 413 -9.23 3.93 -28.43
N SER A 414 -8.73 3.48 -29.58
CA SER A 414 -8.32 2.09 -29.82
C SER A 414 -6.97 1.79 -29.14
N ILE A 415 -6.66 0.51 -28.93
CA ILE A 415 -5.40 0.10 -28.27
C ILE A 415 -4.18 0.54 -29.08
N GLU A 416 -4.26 0.46 -30.41
CA GLU A 416 -3.20 0.82 -31.35
C GLU A 416 -2.93 2.33 -31.42
N GLU A 417 -3.95 3.14 -31.14
CA GLU A 417 -3.91 4.60 -31.16
C GLU A 417 -3.33 5.20 -29.87
N LYS A 418 -3.21 4.42 -28.78
CA LYS A 418 -2.70 4.92 -27.49
C LYS A 418 -1.32 5.58 -27.58
N PRO A 419 -0.30 5.00 -28.26
CA PRO A 419 1.00 5.65 -28.39
C PRO A 419 0.96 6.86 -29.32
N LEU A 420 0.11 6.84 -30.36
CA LEU A 420 -0.10 7.96 -31.29
C LEU A 420 -0.66 9.18 -30.56
N ILE A 421 -1.71 9.00 -29.75
CA ILE A 421 -2.32 10.06 -28.94
C ILE A 421 -1.33 10.60 -27.90
N LEU A 422 -0.57 9.72 -27.23
CA LEU A 422 0.47 10.16 -26.30
C LEU A 422 1.54 11.01 -27.02
N PHE A 423 1.97 10.61 -28.21
CA PHE A 423 2.96 11.36 -28.99
C PHE A 423 2.42 12.70 -29.51
N HIS A 424 1.15 12.75 -29.94
CA HIS A 424 0.45 13.98 -30.31
C HIS A 424 0.44 15.00 -29.16
N PHE A 425 0.07 14.57 -27.94
CA PHE A 425 0.12 15.42 -26.74
C PHE A 425 1.54 15.94 -26.44
N LEU A 426 2.58 15.14 -26.71
CA LEU A 426 3.96 15.51 -26.46
C LEU A 426 4.52 16.48 -27.52
N MET A 427 4.19 16.28 -28.80
CA MET A 427 4.76 17.06 -29.91
C MET A 427 3.94 18.30 -30.30
N GLU A 428 2.62 18.16 -30.46
CA GLU A 428 1.77 19.25 -30.96
C GLU A 428 1.37 20.21 -29.85
N GLN A 429 0.93 19.67 -28.71
CA GLN A 429 0.61 20.46 -27.52
C GLN A 429 1.86 20.85 -26.71
N LYS A 430 3.06 20.37 -27.11
CA LYS A 430 4.37 20.67 -26.49
C LYS A 430 4.36 20.55 -24.97
N PHE A 431 3.84 19.43 -24.45
CA PHE A 431 3.75 19.22 -23.01
C PHE A 431 5.12 18.99 -22.37
N ASP A 432 5.55 19.96 -21.55
CA ASP A 432 6.74 19.85 -20.70
C ASP A 432 6.42 19.36 -19.29
N LYS A 433 7.34 18.58 -18.71
CA LYS A 433 7.27 17.99 -17.36
C LYS A 433 6.05 17.09 -17.19
N VAL A 434 5.99 16.07 -18.05
CA VAL A 434 4.93 15.06 -18.11
C VAL A 434 5.30 13.85 -17.27
N LEU A 435 4.36 13.41 -16.43
CA LEU A 435 4.45 12.13 -15.74
C LEU A 435 3.45 11.14 -16.35
N CYS A 436 3.96 10.10 -17.01
CA CYS A 436 3.18 9.06 -17.67
C CYS A 436 3.09 7.80 -16.78
N PHE A 437 1.87 7.31 -16.56
CA PHE A 437 1.56 6.15 -15.72
C PHE A 437 1.16 4.93 -16.53
N THR A 438 1.82 3.81 -16.25
CA THR A 438 1.52 2.48 -16.80
C THR A 438 1.28 1.47 -15.67
N ASN A 439 0.54 0.40 -15.97
CA ASN A 439 0.19 -0.64 -15.00
C ASN A 439 1.28 -1.72 -14.82
N SER A 440 2.36 -1.70 -15.61
CA SER A 440 3.47 -2.66 -15.55
C SER A 440 4.81 -2.02 -15.93
N GLY A 441 5.89 -2.36 -15.21
CA GLY A 441 7.24 -1.87 -15.51
C GLY A 441 7.74 -2.29 -16.90
N GLN A 442 7.30 -3.45 -17.41
CA GLN A 442 7.62 -3.86 -18.77
C GLN A 442 6.96 -2.94 -19.81
N SER A 443 5.72 -2.49 -19.55
CA SER A 443 5.04 -1.50 -20.40
C SER A 443 5.73 -0.14 -20.33
N ALA A 444 6.15 0.30 -19.14
CA ALA A 444 6.92 1.53 -18.96
C ALA A 444 8.22 1.52 -19.79
N HIS A 445 8.97 0.42 -19.72
CA HIS A 445 10.21 0.23 -20.49
C HIS A 445 9.96 0.26 -22.01
N ARG A 446 9.02 -0.55 -22.51
CA ARG A 446 8.66 -0.58 -23.95
C ARG A 446 8.25 0.79 -24.46
N LEU A 447 7.44 1.53 -23.69
CA LEU A 447 6.97 2.86 -24.05
C LEU A 447 8.12 3.89 -24.04
N THR A 448 9.05 3.79 -23.09
CA THR A 448 10.24 4.66 -23.03
C THR A 448 11.14 4.46 -24.24
N VAL A 449 11.44 3.21 -24.61
CA VAL A 449 12.26 2.89 -25.80
C VAL A 449 11.56 3.39 -27.08
N LEU A 450 10.24 3.15 -27.20
CA LEU A 450 9.46 3.62 -28.35
C LEU A 450 9.49 5.15 -28.49
N LEU A 451 9.22 5.88 -27.42
CA LEU A 451 9.19 7.35 -27.45
C LEU A 451 10.58 7.94 -27.73
N ASN A 452 11.66 7.39 -27.18
CA ASN A 452 13.02 7.86 -27.48
C ASN A 452 13.40 7.60 -28.96
N ASN A 453 13.08 6.42 -29.50
CA ASN A 453 13.33 6.09 -30.91
C ASN A 453 12.52 6.96 -31.89
N TRP A 454 11.33 7.38 -31.49
CA TRP A 454 10.42 8.19 -32.32
C TRP A 454 10.69 9.70 -32.21
N ALA A 455 11.06 10.18 -31.02
CA ALA A 455 11.28 11.61 -30.79
C ALA A 455 12.59 12.16 -31.38
N GLN A 456 13.58 11.30 -31.66
CA GLN A 456 14.84 11.61 -32.38
C GLN A 456 15.40 12.99 -31.98
N ASP A 457 15.76 13.11 -30.70
CA ASP A 457 16.33 14.28 -30.00
C ASP A 457 15.38 15.44 -29.63
N LYS A 458 14.13 15.49 -30.11
CA LYS A 458 13.19 16.58 -29.73
C LYS A 458 12.65 16.49 -28.30
N ILE A 459 12.54 15.28 -27.74
CA ILE A 459 11.98 15.02 -26.41
C ILE A 459 12.82 13.95 -25.74
N LYS A 460 13.29 14.19 -24.51
CA LYS A 460 13.99 13.18 -23.72
C LYS A 460 13.01 12.48 -22.78
N VAL A 461 12.91 11.15 -22.93
CA VAL A 461 12.03 10.30 -22.11
C VAL A 461 12.86 9.37 -21.24
N ALA A 462 12.55 9.33 -19.95
CA ALA A 462 13.19 8.42 -19.00
C ALA A 462 12.18 7.48 -18.33
N GLU A 463 12.64 6.26 -18.06
CA GLU A 463 11.91 5.28 -17.28
C GLU A 463 12.16 5.50 -15.78
N LEU A 464 11.15 5.31 -14.94
CA LEU A 464 11.27 5.25 -13.49
C LEU A 464 10.68 3.91 -13.01
N SER A 465 11.50 2.86 -13.06
CA SER A 465 11.13 1.48 -12.73
C SER A 465 11.97 0.86 -11.61
N ALA A 466 11.51 -0.28 -11.08
CA ALA A 466 12.14 -0.97 -9.95
C ALA A 466 13.46 -1.66 -10.34
N SER A 467 13.70 -1.86 -11.63
CA SER A 467 14.96 -2.37 -12.20
C SER A 467 16.08 -1.34 -12.26
N LEU A 468 15.80 -0.05 -11.99
CA LEU A 468 16.82 0.99 -11.92
C LEU A 468 17.37 1.10 -10.50
N ASP A 469 18.70 1.13 -10.40
CA ASP A 469 19.44 1.39 -9.17
C ASP A 469 19.07 2.75 -8.55
N ARG A 470 19.20 2.87 -7.23
CA ARG A 470 18.82 4.08 -6.48
C ARG A 470 19.55 5.33 -6.95
N THR A 471 20.85 5.24 -7.23
CA THR A 471 21.65 6.37 -7.76
C THR A 471 21.14 6.82 -9.13
N SER A 472 20.85 5.88 -10.04
CA SER A 472 20.24 6.16 -11.34
C SER A 472 18.86 6.80 -11.20
N ARG A 473 18.05 6.33 -10.25
CA ARG A 473 16.73 6.90 -9.91
C ARG A 473 16.82 8.35 -9.43
N GLU A 474 17.75 8.62 -8.51
CA GLU A 474 18.03 9.98 -8.02
C GLU A 474 18.54 10.90 -9.14
N ASN A 475 19.36 10.38 -10.07
CA ASN A 475 19.83 11.15 -11.23
C ASN A 475 18.70 11.45 -12.23
N VAL A 476 17.83 10.49 -12.56
CA VAL A 476 16.64 10.75 -13.40
C VAL A 476 15.76 11.85 -12.78
N LEU A 477 15.53 11.81 -11.46
CA LEU A 477 14.75 12.84 -10.77
C LEU A 477 15.44 14.22 -10.75
N LYS A 478 16.78 14.27 -10.62
CA LYS A 478 17.56 15.52 -10.72
C LYS A 478 17.47 16.11 -12.13
N ASN A 479 17.70 15.32 -13.17
CA ASN A 479 17.67 15.77 -14.56
C ASN A 479 16.25 16.20 -14.99
N PHE A 480 15.21 15.54 -14.48
CA PHE A 480 13.81 15.99 -14.63
C PHE A 480 13.52 17.31 -13.89
N LYS A 481 14.08 17.51 -12.68
CA LYS A 481 14.00 18.81 -11.97
C LYS A 481 14.67 19.94 -12.76
N LEU A 482 15.83 19.66 -13.35
CA LEU A 482 16.58 20.57 -14.25
C LEU A 482 15.89 20.78 -15.61
N SER A 483 14.83 20.04 -15.93
CA SER A 483 14.10 20.07 -17.21
C SER A 483 14.91 19.54 -18.40
N GLU A 484 15.97 18.77 -18.16
CA GLU A 484 16.68 18.03 -19.21
C GLU A 484 15.86 16.85 -19.75
N ILE A 485 15.00 16.29 -18.89
CA ILE A 485 14.06 15.21 -19.21
C ILE A 485 12.66 15.83 -19.23
N ASN A 486 11.94 15.71 -20.35
CA ASN A 486 10.59 16.26 -20.49
C ASN A 486 9.53 15.29 -19.95
N VAL A 487 9.77 13.97 -20.08
CA VAL A 487 8.79 12.92 -19.77
C VAL A 487 9.40 11.84 -18.88
N ILE A 488 8.73 11.51 -17.78
CA ILE A 488 9.00 10.30 -16.99
C ILE A 488 7.87 9.29 -17.22
N VAL A 489 8.22 8.04 -17.56
CA VAL A 489 7.28 6.91 -17.60
C VAL A 489 7.48 6.04 -16.36
N SER A 490 6.44 5.83 -15.56
CA SER A 490 6.52 5.08 -14.31
C SER A 490 5.30 4.19 -14.05
N THR A 491 5.34 3.50 -12.91
CA THR A 491 4.26 2.67 -12.37
C THR A 491 3.81 3.21 -11.02
N ASP A 492 2.57 2.90 -10.62
CA ASP A 492 1.97 3.37 -9.38
C ASP A 492 2.82 3.11 -8.12
N ALA A 493 3.52 1.97 -8.07
CA ALA A 493 4.29 1.57 -6.89
C ALA A 493 5.46 2.51 -6.57
N LEU A 494 6.05 3.12 -7.61
CA LEU A 494 7.25 3.96 -7.51
C LEU A 494 6.91 5.45 -7.45
N ALA A 495 5.93 5.91 -8.22
CA ALA A 495 5.53 7.32 -8.16
C ALA A 495 4.85 7.71 -6.84
N ARG A 496 4.35 6.74 -6.05
CA ARG A 496 3.82 6.94 -4.69
C ARG A 496 4.95 6.96 -3.67
N GLY A 497 4.97 7.94 -2.76
CA GLY A 497 6.06 8.14 -1.81
C GLY A 497 7.37 8.73 -2.38
N ILE A 498 7.50 8.92 -3.69
CA ILE A 498 8.61 9.67 -4.29
C ILE A 498 8.17 11.13 -4.54
N ASP A 499 9.03 12.08 -4.18
CA ASP A 499 8.81 13.48 -4.52
C ASP A 499 9.20 13.77 -5.97
N ILE A 500 8.23 13.59 -6.85
CA ILE A 500 8.34 14.03 -8.24
C ILE A 500 8.10 15.54 -8.23
N PRO A 501 9.05 16.37 -8.72
CA PRO A 501 8.91 17.82 -8.74
C PRO A 501 7.71 18.21 -9.61
N ASN A 502 7.03 19.30 -9.22
CA ASN A 502 5.69 19.66 -9.69
C ASN A 502 5.50 19.50 -11.21
N CYS A 503 4.83 18.42 -11.63
CA CYS A 503 4.51 18.15 -13.03
C CYS A 503 3.36 19.05 -13.48
N LYS A 504 3.42 19.60 -14.69
CA LYS A 504 2.29 20.33 -15.27
C LYS A 504 1.20 19.38 -15.80
N TYR A 505 1.64 18.21 -16.27
CA TYR A 505 0.79 17.21 -16.91
C TYR A 505 1.01 15.83 -16.29
N VAL A 506 -0.08 15.15 -15.95
CA VAL A 506 -0.10 13.74 -15.57
C VAL A 506 -0.93 12.98 -16.59
N ILE A 507 -0.34 11.98 -17.25
CA ILE A 507 -1.02 11.15 -18.24
C ILE A 507 -1.13 9.72 -17.71
N SER A 508 -2.35 9.20 -17.54
CA SER A 508 -2.59 7.78 -17.30
C SER A 508 -2.75 7.05 -18.63
N TYR A 509 -1.68 6.42 -19.11
CA TYR A 509 -1.67 5.63 -20.35
C TYR A 509 -2.50 4.35 -20.19
N ASP A 510 -2.37 3.70 -19.03
CA ASP A 510 -3.27 2.65 -18.58
C ASP A 510 -4.24 3.22 -17.52
N PRO A 511 -5.53 2.82 -17.49
CA PRO A 511 -6.44 3.27 -16.44
C PRO A 511 -5.98 2.80 -15.04
N PRO A 512 -6.24 3.60 -13.99
CA PRO A 512 -6.03 3.19 -12.61
C PRO A 512 -7.03 2.10 -12.23
N LYS A 513 -6.62 1.16 -11.37
CA LYS A 513 -7.49 0.05 -10.92
C LYS A 513 -8.55 0.47 -9.90
N ASN A 514 -8.22 1.45 -9.06
CA ASN A 514 -9.04 1.88 -7.92
C ASN A 514 -9.02 3.42 -7.82
N ILE A 515 -10.05 4.01 -7.22
CA ILE A 515 -10.14 5.46 -7.00
C ILE A 515 -8.97 6.03 -6.18
N LYS A 516 -8.50 5.34 -5.14
CA LYS A 516 -7.29 5.72 -4.39
C LYS A 516 -6.05 5.84 -5.30
N THR A 517 -5.95 4.98 -6.31
CA THR A 517 -4.87 5.05 -7.31
C THR A 517 -5.04 6.24 -8.23
N TYR A 518 -6.25 6.52 -8.71
CA TYR A 518 -6.52 7.74 -9.48
C TYR A 518 -6.12 9.01 -8.71
N VAL A 519 -6.62 9.19 -7.47
CA VAL A 519 -6.31 10.35 -6.62
C VAL A 519 -4.80 10.51 -6.39
N HIS A 520 -4.06 9.40 -6.17
CA HIS A 520 -2.60 9.44 -5.96
C HIS A 520 -1.79 9.73 -7.24
N ARG A 521 -2.31 9.40 -8.42
CA ARG A 521 -1.73 9.80 -9.72
C ARG A 521 -1.94 11.28 -9.97
N VAL A 522 -3.19 11.75 -9.92
CA VAL A 522 -3.51 13.14 -10.26
C VAL A 522 -2.90 14.13 -9.25
N GLY A 523 -2.76 13.76 -7.98
CA GLY A 523 -2.04 14.54 -6.95
C GLY A 523 -0.51 14.64 -7.13
N ARG A 524 0.04 14.17 -8.26
CA ARG A 524 1.42 14.49 -8.71
C ARG A 524 1.49 15.81 -9.49
N THR A 525 0.36 16.30 -9.99
CA THR A 525 0.18 17.68 -10.49
C THR A 525 -0.77 18.45 -9.55
N GLY A 526 -1.06 19.71 -9.84
CA GLY A 526 -1.97 20.53 -9.03
C GLY A 526 -1.46 20.90 -7.63
N ARG A 527 -0.14 20.82 -7.39
CA ARG A 527 0.44 21.02 -6.05
C ARG A 527 0.62 22.50 -5.73
N ALA A 528 0.37 22.88 -4.47
CA ALA A 528 0.55 24.25 -3.96
C ALA A 528 -0.14 25.34 -4.81
N GLY A 529 -1.42 25.14 -5.16
CA GLY A 529 -2.24 26.11 -5.91
C GLY A 529 -1.90 26.28 -7.39
N ASN A 530 -0.89 25.58 -7.91
CA ASN A 530 -0.56 25.59 -9.33
C ASN A 530 -1.62 24.84 -10.15
N ILE A 531 -1.94 25.33 -11.35
CA ILE A 531 -2.86 24.65 -12.27
C ILE A 531 -2.22 23.35 -12.77
N GLY A 532 -2.92 22.23 -12.59
CA GLY A 532 -2.50 20.91 -13.04
C GLY A 532 -3.45 20.32 -14.06
N HIS A 533 -2.94 19.54 -15.02
CA HIS A 533 -3.75 18.82 -16.00
C HIS A 533 -3.55 17.30 -15.85
N ALA A 534 -4.65 16.57 -15.68
CA ALA A 534 -4.65 15.10 -15.57
C ALA A 534 -5.47 14.48 -16.70
N ILE A 535 -4.80 13.77 -17.61
CA ILE A 535 -5.41 13.13 -18.78
C ILE A 535 -5.39 11.61 -18.58
N THR A 536 -6.50 10.93 -18.83
CA THR A 536 -6.59 9.46 -18.75
C THR A 536 -6.97 8.86 -20.10
N ILE A 537 -6.14 7.95 -20.64
CA ILE A 537 -6.35 7.31 -21.95
C ILE A 537 -7.07 5.97 -21.75
N LEU A 538 -8.30 5.88 -22.25
CA LEU A 538 -9.22 4.77 -22.07
C LEU A 538 -9.53 4.09 -23.40
N VAL A 539 -9.68 2.76 -23.37
CA VAL A 539 -10.34 2.02 -24.45
C VAL A 539 -11.86 2.12 -24.27
N GLN A 540 -12.65 2.05 -25.35
CA GLN A 540 -14.12 2.09 -25.28
C GLN A 540 -14.70 1.17 -24.19
N ASN A 541 -14.26 -0.11 -24.14
CA ASN A 541 -14.69 -1.09 -23.13
C ASN A 541 -14.27 -0.75 -21.68
N GLN A 542 -13.39 0.24 -21.46
CA GLN A 542 -12.91 0.67 -20.15
C GLN A 542 -13.63 1.92 -19.63
N VAL A 543 -14.39 2.63 -20.49
CA VAL A 543 -15.09 3.87 -20.12
C VAL A 543 -16.09 3.63 -18.99
N GLN A 544 -16.87 2.56 -19.06
CA GLN A 544 -17.86 2.22 -18.04
C GLN A 544 -17.22 1.95 -16.67
N MET A 545 -16.21 1.07 -16.61
CA MET A 545 -15.45 0.80 -15.37
C MET A 545 -14.79 2.07 -14.82
N PHE A 546 -14.31 2.97 -15.67
CA PHE A 546 -13.72 4.24 -15.22
C PHE A 546 -14.78 5.18 -14.63
N LYS A 547 -15.96 5.30 -15.25
CA LYS A 547 -17.09 6.07 -14.69
C LYS A 547 -17.53 5.52 -13.33
N GLU A 548 -17.59 4.19 -13.16
CA GLU A 548 -17.88 3.55 -11.86
C GLU A 548 -16.81 3.88 -10.80
N ILE A 549 -15.52 3.89 -11.18
CA ILE A 549 -14.43 4.30 -10.29
C ILE A 549 -14.60 5.76 -9.85
N LEU A 550 -14.97 6.68 -10.75
CA LEU A 550 -15.20 8.10 -10.44
C LEU A 550 -16.43 8.30 -9.53
N GLN A 551 -17.54 7.64 -9.84
CA GLN A 551 -18.76 7.64 -9.03
C GLN A 551 -18.48 7.11 -7.62
N SER A 552 -17.64 6.07 -7.47
CA SER A 552 -17.22 5.55 -6.16
C SER A 552 -16.45 6.57 -5.31
N GLY A 553 -15.85 7.59 -5.96
CA GLY A 553 -15.20 8.73 -5.32
C GLY A 553 -16.08 9.97 -5.13
N GLY A 554 -17.31 9.97 -5.64
CA GLY A 554 -18.21 11.13 -5.61
C GLY A 554 -17.91 12.18 -6.67
N LYS A 555 -17.35 11.77 -7.82
CA LYS A 555 -17.15 12.60 -9.03
C LYS A 555 -18.04 12.09 -10.15
N GLU A 556 -18.83 12.98 -10.76
CA GLU A 556 -19.77 12.59 -11.82
C GLU A 556 -19.46 13.23 -13.19
N ASP A 557 -18.78 14.39 -13.24
CA ASP A 557 -18.43 15.08 -14.48
C ASP A 557 -16.91 15.23 -14.69
N ILE A 558 -16.38 14.60 -15.75
CA ILE A 558 -15.03 14.83 -16.29
C ILE A 558 -15.17 15.05 -17.80
N SER A 559 -14.47 16.05 -18.35
CA SER A 559 -14.55 16.36 -19.78
C SER A 559 -13.93 15.25 -20.64
N GLN A 560 -14.70 14.75 -21.61
CA GLN A 560 -14.21 13.88 -22.67
C GLN A 560 -13.52 14.73 -23.76
N VAL A 561 -12.34 14.32 -24.19
CA VAL A 561 -11.67 14.85 -25.39
C VAL A 561 -11.70 13.76 -26.44
N GLU A 562 -12.42 14.02 -27.53
CA GLU A 562 -12.49 13.14 -28.69
C GLU A 562 -11.45 13.56 -29.73
N PHE A 563 -10.80 12.58 -30.36
CA PHE A 563 -9.87 12.80 -31.45
C PHE A 563 -10.46 12.31 -32.76
N THR A 564 -10.44 13.16 -33.78
CA THR A 564 -10.76 12.80 -35.16
C THR A 564 -9.60 12.05 -35.81
N ALA A 565 -9.90 11.09 -36.69
CA ALA A 565 -8.88 10.28 -37.36
C ALA A 565 -7.86 11.13 -38.17
N ASP A 566 -8.32 12.26 -38.72
CA ASP A 566 -7.51 13.17 -39.56
C ASP A 566 -6.29 13.75 -38.81
N THR A 567 -6.42 14.00 -37.50
CA THR A 567 -5.30 14.45 -36.65
C THR A 567 -4.26 13.35 -36.36
N LEU A 568 -4.62 12.07 -36.52
CA LEU A 568 -3.74 10.94 -36.21
C LEU A 568 -3.01 10.40 -37.45
N GLN A 569 -3.62 10.49 -38.65
CA GLN A 569 -3.04 9.98 -39.90
C GLN A 569 -1.57 10.38 -40.16
N PRO A 570 -1.13 11.66 -40.05
CA PRO A 570 0.25 12.04 -40.35
C PRO A 570 1.29 11.45 -39.38
N LEU A 571 0.85 10.90 -38.25
CA LEU A 571 1.73 10.29 -37.24
C LEU A 571 1.92 8.77 -37.45
N ILE A 572 1.05 8.11 -38.22
CA ILE A 572 1.06 6.64 -38.42
C ILE A 572 2.36 6.17 -39.08
N ASP A 573 2.82 6.84 -40.13
CA ASP A 573 4.04 6.48 -40.88
C ASP A 573 5.33 6.68 -40.05
N GLY A 574 5.30 7.61 -39.09
CA GLY A 574 6.38 7.78 -38.10
C GLY A 574 6.35 6.67 -37.06
N TYR A 575 5.15 6.35 -36.56
CA TYR A 575 4.92 5.31 -35.56
C TYR A 575 5.35 3.93 -36.05
N GLN A 576 4.95 3.51 -37.26
CA GLN A 576 5.30 2.19 -37.81
C GLN A 576 6.82 1.97 -37.87
N ARG A 577 7.57 2.97 -38.39
CA ARG A 577 9.05 2.92 -38.41
C ARG A 577 9.64 2.84 -37.00
N ALA A 578 9.13 3.64 -36.06
CA ALA A 578 9.58 3.60 -34.67
C ALA A 578 9.26 2.25 -33.98
N MET A 579 8.12 1.61 -34.30
CA MET A 579 7.75 0.30 -33.79
C MET A 579 8.73 -0.79 -34.22
N GLU A 580 9.13 -0.83 -35.50
CA GLU A 580 10.04 -1.85 -36.02
C GLU A 580 11.43 -1.77 -35.35
N VAL A 581 12.00 -0.56 -35.30
CA VAL A 581 13.27 -0.29 -34.59
C VAL A 581 13.17 -0.69 -33.11
N THR A 582 12.04 -0.37 -32.47
CA THR A 582 11.79 -0.72 -31.06
C THR A 582 11.67 -2.23 -30.84
N LYS A 583 11.00 -2.95 -31.75
CA LYS A 583 10.89 -4.43 -31.72
C LYS A 583 12.27 -5.08 -31.84
N GLN A 584 13.13 -4.58 -32.72
CA GLN A 584 14.50 -5.04 -32.88
C GLN A 584 15.35 -4.75 -31.61
N SER A 585 15.29 -3.52 -31.10
CA SER A 585 15.99 -3.10 -29.88
C SER A 585 15.64 -3.99 -28.68
N ILE A 586 14.34 -4.15 -28.38
CA ILE A 586 13.87 -5.01 -27.28
C ILE A 586 14.31 -6.46 -27.47
N HIS A 587 14.29 -6.98 -28.70
CA HIS A 587 14.70 -8.37 -28.95
C HIS A 587 16.21 -8.56 -28.73
N THR A 588 17.05 -7.61 -29.14
CA THR A 588 18.50 -7.66 -28.82
C THR A 588 18.77 -7.56 -27.32
N GLU A 589 18.03 -6.71 -26.59
CA GLU A 589 18.10 -6.63 -25.13
C GLU A 589 17.72 -7.95 -24.43
N ILE A 590 16.62 -8.58 -24.84
CA ILE A 590 16.18 -9.87 -24.30
C ILE A 590 17.25 -10.93 -24.58
N ASN A 591 17.77 -11.00 -25.82
CA ASN A 591 18.82 -11.94 -26.18
C ASN A 591 20.12 -11.71 -25.37
N ASN A 592 20.47 -10.46 -25.06
CA ASN A 592 21.61 -10.13 -24.19
C ASN A 592 21.37 -10.49 -22.72
N LYS A 593 20.16 -10.27 -22.19
CA LYS A 593 19.76 -10.71 -20.83
C LYS A 593 19.77 -12.23 -20.71
N VAL A 594 19.28 -12.94 -21.74
CA VAL A 594 19.33 -14.41 -21.82
C VAL A 594 20.78 -14.91 -21.87
N LYS A 595 21.65 -14.36 -22.73
CA LYS A 595 23.08 -14.69 -22.79
C LYS A 595 23.77 -14.52 -21.43
N LYS A 596 23.62 -13.35 -20.77
CA LYS A 596 24.15 -13.12 -19.43
C LYS A 596 23.64 -14.13 -18.40
N SER A 597 22.35 -14.48 -18.44
CA SER A 597 21.79 -15.50 -17.54
C SER A 597 22.33 -16.91 -17.79
N ILE A 598 22.66 -17.24 -19.04
CA ILE A 598 23.29 -18.51 -19.43
C ILE A 598 24.76 -18.52 -19.01
N GLU A 599 25.50 -17.42 -19.16
CA GLU A 599 26.89 -17.26 -18.71
C GLU A 599 27.01 -17.42 -17.19
N VAL A 600 26.15 -16.74 -16.42
CA VAL A 600 26.07 -16.88 -14.96
C VAL A 600 25.72 -18.32 -14.54
N LYS A 601 24.77 -18.98 -15.23
CA LYS A 601 24.43 -20.39 -14.95
C LYS A 601 25.51 -21.39 -15.39
N ARG A 602 26.36 -21.03 -16.36
CA ARG A 602 27.47 -21.89 -16.85
C ARG A 602 28.74 -21.80 -16.01
N GLY A 603 28.79 -20.93 -15.00
CA GLY A 603 29.83 -20.96 -13.97
C GLY A 603 31.25 -20.82 -14.51
N VAL A 604 31.45 -20.03 -15.57
CA VAL A 604 32.78 -19.81 -16.16
C VAL A 604 33.63 -19.01 -15.17
N LYS A 605 34.49 -19.71 -14.41
CA LYS A 605 35.57 -19.07 -13.64
C LYS A 605 36.39 -18.19 -14.60
N PRO A 606 36.69 -16.93 -14.24
CA PRO A 606 37.58 -16.11 -15.07
C PRO A 606 38.93 -16.81 -15.18
N SER A 607 39.36 -17.09 -16.41
CA SER A 607 40.65 -17.73 -16.66
C SER A 607 41.77 -16.79 -16.22
N SER A 608 42.48 -17.16 -15.14
CA SER A 608 43.66 -16.45 -14.68
C SER A 608 44.65 -16.29 -15.82
N GLN A 609 44.98 -15.05 -16.18
CA GLN A 609 46.04 -14.75 -17.14
C GLN A 609 47.34 -15.40 -16.64
N LYS A 610 47.86 -16.38 -17.39
CA LYS A 610 49.21 -16.90 -17.17
C LYS A 610 50.19 -15.75 -17.39
N ARG A 611 50.83 -15.27 -16.32
CA ARG A 611 52.08 -14.50 -16.43
C ARG A 611 53.06 -15.36 -17.24
N LYS A 612 53.45 -14.88 -18.43
CA LYS A 612 54.59 -15.44 -19.14
C LYS A 612 55.85 -15.07 -18.36
N HIS A 613 56.50 -16.06 -17.74
CA HIS A 613 57.95 -15.99 -17.64
C HIS A 613 58.50 -16.25 -19.03
N ASN A 614 59.07 -15.22 -19.64
CA ASN A 614 60.24 -15.41 -20.50
C ASN A 614 61.45 -15.16 -19.59
N GLY A 615 62.53 -15.92 -19.79
CA GLY A 615 63.77 -15.83 -19.01
C GLY A 615 64.74 -14.78 -19.53
#